data_AF-A0A371KK82-F1
#
_entry.id   AF-A0A371KK82-F1
#
_cell.length_a   1.000
_cell.length_b   1.000
_cell.length_c   1.000
_cell.angle_alpha   90.00
_cell.angle_beta   90.00
_cell.angle_gamma   90.00
#
_symmetry.space_group_name_H-M   'P 1'
#
loop_
_entity.id
_entity.type
_entity.pdbx_description
1 polymer ?
#
loop_
_entity_poly.entity_id
_entity_poly.type
_entity_poly.pdbx_seq_one_letter_code
_entity_poly.pdbx_strand_id
1 'polypeptide(L)'
;LDYEIESIEGVNFSYVIVNGSQHNTGYQLTRDLANKLHPDTDFRQGHSYSALLNAVAEGIKDLDGAVVVAIDELSDIDDVDKLLYLLTRSSSNDALAGKQMGVVATTTDASFKNELSPHVKSTIGKRTVKFDAYTSNQLREVLNHR
;
A
#
# COMPACT_ATOMS: atom_id res chain seq x y z
N LEU A 1 11.13 11.46 -6.24
CA LEU A 1 10.05 11.51 -7.24
C LEU A 1 8.88 12.11 -6.52
N ASP A 2 8.69 13.41 -6.66
CA ASP A 2 7.45 14.06 -6.22
C ASP A 2 6.41 13.69 -7.28
N TYR A 3 5.44 12.88 -6.89
CA TYR A 3 4.33 12.50 -7.76
C TYR A 3 3.33 13.66 -7.74
N GLU A 4 3.26 14.44 -8.83
CA GLU A 4 2.12 15.33 -9.06
C GLU A 4 0.90 14.47 -9.41
N ILE A 5 -0.05 14.42 -8.48
CA ILE A 5 -1.35 13.81 -8.73
C ILE A 5 -2.31 14.94 -9.12
N GLU A 6 -2.73 14.96 -10.39
CA GLU A 6 -3.77 15.86 -10.85
C GLU A 6 -5.10 15.49 -10.18
N SER A 7 -5.73 16.47 -9.52
CA SER A 7 -7.07 16.30 -8.94
C SER A 7 -8.09 16.06 -10.05
N ILE A 8 -8.82 14.95 -9.99
CA ILE A 8 -9.96 14.70 -10.86
C ILE A 8 -11.15 15.49 -10.30
N GLU A 9 -11.74 16.37 -11.12
CA GLU A 9 -12.91 17.15 -10.75
C GLU A 9 -14.04 16.25 -10.20
N GLY A 10 -14.54 16.57 -9.00
CA GLY A 10 -15.65 15.86 -8.36
C GLY A 10 -15.27 14.63 -7.53
N VAL A 11 -13.99 14.28 -7.40
CA VAL A 11 -13.54 13.17 -6.54
C VAL A 11 -12.60 13.68 -5.45
N ASN A 12 -13.07 13.72 -4.21
CA ASN A 12 -12.21 13.99 -3.06
C ASN A 12 -11.60 12.67 -2.56
N PHE A 13 -10.29 12.52 -2.72
CA PHE A 13 -9.54 11.38 -2.19
C PHE A 13 -8.20 11.82 -1.61
N SER A 14 -7.77 11.11 -0.58
CA SER A 14 -6.44 11.18 -0.01
C SER A 14 -5.63 9.96 -0.44
N TYR A 15 -4.32 10.09 -0.50
CA TYR A 15 -3.43 8.96 -0.77
C TYR A 15 -2.21 8.97 0.13
N VAL A 16 -1.67 7.78 0.37
CA VAL A 16 -0.40 7.59 1.07
C VAL A 16 0.39 6.52 0.34
N ILE A 17 1.69 6.79 0.14
CA ILE A 17 2.60 5.89 -0.58
C ILE A 17 3.66 5.38 0.37
N VAL A 18 3.85 4.07 0.39
CA VAL A 18 4.92 3.40 1.13
C VAL A 18 5.72 2.51 0.17
N ASN A 19 7.04 2.54 0.29
CA ASN A 19 7.93 1.78 -0.58
C ASN A 19 8.53 0.62 0.22
N GLY A 20 8.24 -0.59 -0.22
CA GLY A 20 8.65 -1.84 0.41
C GLY A 20 10.10 -2.25 0.16
N SER A 21 10.77 -1.74 -0.88
CA SER A 21 12.19 -2.05 -1.14
C SER A 21 13.15 -1.61 -0.03
N GLN A 22 12.67 -0.77 0.89
CA GLN A 22 13.42 -0.32 2.07
C GLN A 22 13.18 -1.18 3.32
N HIS A 23 12.32 -2.20 3.24
CA HIS A 23 11.85 -2.97 4.38
C HIS A 23 11.90 -4.47 4.08
N ASN A 24 12.33 -5.27 5.05
CA ASN A 24 12.35 -6.73 4.90
C ASN A 24 11.14 -7.41 5.54
N THR A 25 10.35 -6.66 6.31
CA THR A 25 9.24 -7.21 7.11
C THR A 25 8.02 -6.31 7.08
N GLY A 26 6.84 -6.91 7.18
CA GLY A 26 5.56 -6.21 7.31
C GLY A 26 5.54 -5.29 8.52
N TYR A 27 6.27 -5.62 9.59
CA TYR A 27 6.45 -4.73 10.75
C TYR A 27 7.12 -3.41 10.37
N GLN A 28 8.27 -3.48 9.67
CA GLN A 28 9.01 -2.29 9.25
C GLN A 28 8.19 -1.43 8.28
N LEU A 29 7.51 -2.08 7.32
CA LEU A 29 6.62 -1.42 6.37
C LEU A 29 5.45 -0.72 7.09
N THR A 30 4.82 -1.40 8.06
CA THR A 30 3.73 -0.84 8.86
C THR A 30 4.20 0.34 9.70
N ARG A 31 5.41 0.27 10.25
CA ARG A 31 6.02 1.38 11.00
C ARG A 31 6.27 2.60 10.11
N ASP A 32 6.81 2.40 8.90
CA ASP A 32 7.00 3.48 7.93
C ASP A 32 5.67 4.14 7.55
N LEU A 33 4.64 3.33 7.29
CA LEU A 33 3.30 3.83 7.02
C LEU A 33 2.72 4.60 8.22
N ALA A 34 2.92 4.12 9.45
CA ALA A 34 2.46 4.81 10.67
C ALA A 34 3.14 6.18 10.82
N ASN A 35 4.47 6.27 10.62
CA ASN A 35 5.19 7.54 10.67
C ASN A 35 4.75 8.52 9.57
N LYS A 36 4.39 8.02 8.37
CA LYS A 36 3.85 8.86 7.29
C LYS A 36 2.47 9.43 7.59
N LEU A 37 1.62 8.65 8.26
CA LEU A 37 0.28 9.07 8.63
C LEU A 37 0.26 9.99 9.86
N HIS A 38 1.30 9.94 10.69
CA HIS A 38 1.43 10.74 11.91
C HIS A 38 2.78 11.48 11.93
N PRO A 39 2.95 12.53 11.12
CA PRO A 39 4.24 13.22 10.97
C PRO A 39 4.76 13.85 12.28
N ASP A 40 3.86 14.14 13.21
CA ASP A 40 4.20 14.70 14.53
C ASP A 40 4.54 13.62 15.58
N THR A 41 4.45 12.33 15.21
CA THR A 41 4.76 11.19 16.07
C THR A 41 5.95 10.40 15.53
N ASP A 42 6.83 9.95 16.42
CA ASP A 42 7.98 9.12 16.06
C ASP A 42 7.81 7.69 16.59
N PHE A 43 7.24 6.82 15.76
CA PHE A 43 7.11 5.39 16.04
C PHE A 43 8.47 4.70 15.85
N ARG A 44 9.26 4.65 16.92
CA ARG A 44 10.56 3.96 16.98
C ARG A 44 10.43 2.44 17.18
N GLN A 45 11.56 1.73 17.21
CA GLN A 45 11.58 0.32 17.64
C GLN A 45 11.08 0.19 19.08
N GLY A 46 10.31 -0.86 19.36
CA GLY A 46 9.76 -1.15 20.68
C GLY A 46 8.23 -1.05 20.77
N HIS A 47 7.59 -0.35 19.83
CA HIS A 47 6.13 -0.45 19.68
C HIS A 47 5.76 -1.85 19.20
N SER A 48 4.70 -2.42 19.78
CA SER A 48 4.16 -3.71 19.34
C SER A 48 3.60 -3.58 17.91
N TYR A 49 3.62 -4.68 17.15
CA TYR A 49 3.03 -4.67 15.81
C TYR A 49 1.54 -4.28 15.85
N SER A 50 0.80 -4.71 16.86
CA SER A 50 -0.60 -4.31 17.04
C SER A 50 -0.76 -2.81 17.26
N ALA A 51 0.12 -2.17 18.02
CA ALA A 51 0.08 -0.72 18.25
C ALA A 51 0.32 0.05 16.94
N LEU A 52 1.26 -0.42 16.12
CA LEU A 52 1.52 0.18 14.80
C LEU A 52 0.32 0.01 13.84
N LEU A 53 -0.29 -1.17 13.81
CA LEU A 53 -1.49 -1.41 13.00
C LEU A 53 -2.66 -0.49 13.43
N ASN A 54 -2.81 -0.27 14.73
CA ASN A 54 -3.82 0.67 15.24
C ASN A 54 -3.50 2.11 14.83
N ALA A 55 -2.25 2.55 14.97
CA ALA A 55 -1.83 3.87 14.53
C ALA A 55 -2.07 4.08 13.03
N VAL A 56 -1.78 3.08 12.19
CA VAL A 56 -2.11 3.13 10.75
C VAL A 56 -3.62 3.29 10.54
N ALA A 57 -4.45 2.53 11.28
CA ALA A 57 -5.89 2.61 11.15
C ALA A 57 -6.45 3.99 11.56
N GLU A 58 -5.94 4.57 12.65
CA GLU A 58 -6.30 5.91 13.13
C GLU A 58 -5.89 6.98 12.10
N GLY A 59 -4.65 6.92 11.62
CA GLY A 59 -4.16 7.88 10.64
C GLY A 59 -4.93 7.83 9.32
N ILE A 60 -5.37 6.65 8.88
CA ILE A 60 -6.25 6.51 7.69
C ILE A 60 -7.64 7.10 7.95
N LYS A 61 -8.18 6.97 9.17
CA LYS A 61 -9.49 7.53 9.52
C LYS A 61 -9.52 9.05 9.49
N ASP A 62 -8.40 9.67 9.86
CA ASP A 62 -8.25 11.13 9.93
C ASP A 62 -8.10 11.78 8.54
N LEU A 63 -7.81 11.00 7.50
CA LEU A 63 -7.76 11.50 6.13
C LEU A 63 -9.15 11.80 5.58
N ASP A 64 -9.28 12.86 4.79
CA ASP A 64 -10.54 13.24 4.14
C ASP A 64 -10.83 12.43 2.88
N GLY A 65 -12.12 12.28 2.57
CA GLY A 65 -12.58 11.60 1.36
C GLY A 65 -12.32 10.09 1.36
N ALA A 66 -12.23 9.53 0.15
CA ALA A 66 -11.78 8.16 -0.06
C ALA A 66 -10.26 8.06 0.11
N VAL A 67 -9.73 6.94 0.59
CA VAL A 67 -8.30 6.78 0.85
C VAL A 67 -7.69 5.73 -0.07
N VAL A 68 -6.57 6.05 -0.73
CA VAL A 68 -5.78 5.08 -1.49
C VAL A 68 -4.44 4.85 -0.79
N VAL A 69 -4.18 3.62 -0.38
CA VAL A 69 -2.86 3.21 0.11
C VAL A 69 -2.11 2.55 -1.04
N ALA A 70 -1.05 3.18 -1.50
CA ALA A 70 -0.16 2.63 -2.51
C ALA A 70 1.07 2.01 -1.85
N ILE A 71 1.29 0.73 -2.10
CA ILE A 71 2.46 -0.02 -1.61
C ILE A 71 3.31 -0.38 -2.83
N ASP A 72 4.42 0.33 -2.99
CA ASP A 72 5.35 0.08 -4.08
C ASP A 72 6.37 -0.99 -3.66
N GLU A 73 6.62 -1.96 -4.54
CA GLU A 73 7.50 -3.11 -4.35
C GLU A 73 7.20 -3.92 -3.07
N LEU A 74 6.24 -4.83 -3.17
CA LEU A 74 5.96 -5.84 -2.13
C LEU A 74 6.83 -7.09 -2.24
N SER A 75 7.77 -7.19 -3.20
CA SER A 75 8.65 -8.36 -3.25
C SER A 75 9.44 -8.49 -1.96
N ASP A 76 9.64 -9.74 -1.53
CA ASP A 76 10.58 -10.08 -0.46
C ASP A 76 10.26 -9.47 0.93
N ILE A 77 8.99 -9.12 1.20
CA ILE A 77 8.54 -8.65 2.51
C ILE A 77 7.88 -9.79 3.32
N ASP A 78 8.59 -10.26 4.34
CA ASP A 78 8.07 -11.27 5.26
C ASP A 78 6.92 -10.73 6.12
N ASP A 79 5.95 -11.59 6.48
CA ASP A 79 4.86 -11.28 7.42
C ASP A 79 4.00 -10.04 7.07
N VAL A 80 3.87 -9.71 5.78
CA VAL A 80 3.07 -8.57 5.29
C VAL A 80 1.56 -8.80 5.41
N ASP A 81 1.13 -10.06 5.59
CA ASP A 81 -0.28 -10.47 5.66
C ASP A 81 -1.11 -9.64 6.64
N LYS A 82 -0.56 -9.28 7.81
CA LYS A 82 -1.30 -8.52 8.84
C LYS A 82 -1.65 -7.11 8.37
N LEU A 83 -0.71 -6.43 7.72
CA LEU A 83 -0.94 -5.10 7.16
C LEU A 83 -1.95 -5.18 6.00
N LEU A 84 -1.75 -6.11 5.07
CA LEU A 84 -2.68 -6.28 3.94
C LEU A 84 -4.08 -6.67 4.40
N TYR A 85 -4.19 -7.49 5.43
CA TYR A 85 -5.48 -7.84 6.03
C TYR A 85 -6.19 -6.61 6.60
N LEU A 86 -5.48 -5.76 7.36
CA LEU A 86 -6.01 -4.50 7.87
C LEU A 86 -6.53 -3.62 6.73
N LEU A 87 -5.70 -3.38 5.71
CA LEU A 87 -6.00 -2.44 4.64
C LEU A 87 -7.12 -2.95 3.70
N THR A 88 -7.13 -4.24 3.36
CA THR A 88 -8.06 -4.78 2.36
C THR A 88 -9.43 -5.14 2.93
N ARG A 89 -9.56 -5.26 4.25
CA ARG A 89 -10.83 -5.57 4.94
C ARG A 89 -11.48 -4.39 5.64
N SER A 90 -11.10 -3.17 5.27
CA SER A 90 -11.62 -1.94 5.88
C SER A 90 -13.13 -1.80 5.93
N SER A 91 -13.85 -2.34 4.95
CA SER A 91 -15.32 -2.34 4.93
C SER A 91 -15.95 -3.27 5.98
N SER A 92 -15.17 -4.22 6.51
CA SER A 92 -15.61 -5.28 7.44
C SER A 92 -14.81 -5.31 8.75
N ASN A 93 -13.84 -4.42 8.90
CA ASN A 93 -12.99 -4.29 10.07
C ASN A 93 -13.42 -3.03 10.82
N ASP A 94 -13.86 -3.16 12.07
CA ASP A 94 -14.29 -2.04 12.92
C ASP A 94 -13.23 -0.92 13.00
N ALA A 95 -11.96 -1.28 12.87
CA ALA A 95 -10.85 -0.33 12.88
C ALA A 95 -10.88 0.66 11.70
N LEU A 96 -11.56 0.35 10.59
CA LEU A 96 -11.65 1.20 9.39
C LEU A 96 -13.09 1.30 8.85
N ALA A 97 -14.08 0.86 9.64
CA ALA A 97 -15.48 0.85 9.24
C ALA A 97 -15.96 2.24 8.82
N GLY A 98 -16.66 2.30 7.68
CA GLY A 98 -17.20 3.54 7.12
C GLY A 98 -16.25 4.33 6.21
N LYS A 99 -14.94 4.01 6.17
CA LYS A 99 -14.03 4.59 5.17
C LYS A 99 -14.07 3.83 3.85
N GLN A 100 -14.27 4.58 2.76
CA GLN A 100 -14.03 4.08 1.42
C GLN A 100 -12.53 4.08 1.17
N MET A 101 -11.95 2.90 0.93
CA MET A 101 -10.53 2.83 0.62
C MET A 101 -10.18 1.78 -0.43
N GLY A 102 -9.08 2.05 -1.12
CA GLY A 102 -8.43 1.16 -2.06
C GLY A 102 -6.99 0.88 -1.65
N VAL A 103 -6.51 -0.29 -2.04
CA VAL A 103 -5.09 -0.65 -1.92
C VAL A 103 -4.58 -0.92 -3.32
N VAL A 104 -3.51 -0.22 -3.70
CA VAL A 104 -2.74 -0.49 -4.90
C VAL A 104 -1.41 -1.04 -4.45
N ALA A 105 -1.00 -2.18 -4.99
CA ALA A 105 0.29 -2.74 -4.67
C ALA A 105 1.01 -3.18 -5.94
N THR A 106 2.30 -2.90 -6.02
CA THR A 106 3.18 -3.40 -7.08
C THR A 106 4.06 -4.51 -6.50
N THR A 107 4.43 -5.47 -7.34
CA THR A 107 5.39 -6.51 -6.98
C THR A 107 6.09 -6.96 -8.25
N THR A 108 7.38 -7.21 -8.15
CA THR A 108 8.15 -7.88 -9.20
C THR A 108 8.06 -9.39 -9.13
N ASP A 109 7.57 -9.94 -8.01
CA ASP A 109 7.40 -11.37 -7.83
C ASP A 109 6.02 -11.86 -8.30
N ALA A 110 6.04 -12.70 -9.35
CA ALA A 110 4.84 -13.35 -9.86
C ALA A 110 4.24 -14.40 -8.90
N SER A 111 5.04 -14.95 -7.95
CA SER A 111 4.55 -15.88 -6.94
C SER A 111 3.95 -15.23 -5.71
N PHE A 112 4.19 -13.95 -5.44
CA PHE A 112 3.74 -13.23 -4.25
C PHE A 112 2.28 -13.54 -3.87
N LYS A 113 1.37 -13.48 -4.84
CA LYS A 113 -0.06 -13.76 -4.58
C LYS A 113 -0.30 -15.17 -4.05
N ASN A 114 0.50 -16.16 -4.43
CA ASN A 114 0.39 -17.54 -3.98
C ASN A 114 0.97 -17.76 -2.57
N GLU A 115 1.80 -16.85 -2.08
CA GLU A 115 2.44 -16.94 -0.76
C GLU A 115 1.57 -16.32 0.35
N LEU A 116 0.69 -15.39 -0.03
CA LEU A 116 -0.25 -14.75 0.90
C LEU A 116 -1.17 -15.75 1.61
N SER A 117 -1.59 -15.41 2.83
CA SER A 117 -2.60 -16.18 3.55
C SER A 117 -3.93 -16.27 2.78
N PRO A 118 -4.73 -17.34 2.94
CA PRO A 118 -6.04 -17.48 2.29
C PRO A 118 -6.99 -16.31 2.55
N HIS A 119 -6.91 -15.72 3.74
CA HIS A 119 -7.75 -14.59 4.14
C HIS A 119 -7.41 -13.33 3.35
N VAL A 120 -6.12 -13.02 3.19
CA VAL A 120 -5.66 -11.86 2.41
C VAL A 120 -5.88 -12.09 0.92
N LYS A 121 -5.63 -13.30 0.41
CA LYS A 121 -5.94 -13.68 -0.98
C LYS A 121 -7.39 -13.45 -1.38
N SER A 122 -8.32 -13.60 -0.44
CA SER A 122 -9.76 -13.40 -0.70
C SER A 122 -10.15 -11.92 -0.88
N THR A 123 -9.31 -11.00 -0.41
CA THR A 123 -9.60 -9.56 -0.37
C THR A 123 -8.69 -8.76 -1.30
N ILE A 124 -7.42 -9.13 -1.39
CA ILE A 124 -6.44 -8.55 -2.30
C ILE A 124 -6.50 -9.19 -3.69
N GLY A 125 -6.19 -8.43 -4.75
CA GLY A 125 -6.10 -8.98 -6.09
C GLY A 125 -7.45 -9.30 -6.74
N LYS A 126 -8.53 -8.60 -6.33
CA LYS A 126 -9.81 -8.56 -7.06
C LYS A 126 -9.63 -8.11 -8.51
N ARG A 127 -8.66 -7.21 -8.72
CA ARG A 127 -8.16 -6.80 -10.03
C ARG A 127 -6.64 -6.88 -9.99
N THR A 128 -6.06 -7.51 -11.00
CA THR A 128 -4.61 -7.60 -11.19
C THR A 128 -4.31 -7.16 -12.61
N VAL A 129 -3.33 -6.27 -12.76
CA VAL A 129 -2.82 -5.83 -14.06
C VAL A 129 -1.40 -6.36 -14.18
N LYS A 130 -1.13 -7.09 -15.25
CA LYS A 130 0.21 -7.56 -15.56
C LYS A 130 0.83 -6.60 -16.56
N PHE A 131 2.03 -6.12 -16.23
CA PHE A 131 2.83 -5.30 -17.14
C PHE A 131 3.83 -6.23 -17.83
N ASP A 132 3.66 -6.42 -19.15
CA ASP A 132 4.59 -7.21 -19.94
C ASP A 132 5.88 -6.43 -20.21
N ALA A 133 6.97 -7.16 -20.44
CA ALA A 133 8.25 -6.56 -20.81
C ALA A 133 8.11 -5.76 -22.12
N TYR A 134 8.76 -4.59 -22.16
CA TYR A 134 8.78 -3.78 -23.37
C TYR A 134 9.43 -4.55 -24.54
N THR A 135 8.81 -4.47 -25.70
CA THR A 135 9.42 -4.89 -26.96
C THR A 135 10.57 -3.97 -27.35
N SER A 136 11.48 -4.44 -28.21
CA SER A 136 12.60 -3.61 -28.70
C SER A 136 12.15 -2.30 -29.35
N ASN A 137 10.97 -2.29 -30.00
CA ASN A 137 10.40 -1.08 -30.61
C ASN A 137 9.89 -0.10 -29.54
N GLN A 138 9.19 -0.59 -28.52
CA GLN A 138 8.74 0.25 -27.40
C GLN A 138 9.92 0.85 -26.63
N LEU A 139 10.99 0.07 -26.40
CA LEU A 139 12.21 0.60 -25.77
C LEU A 139 12.85 1.72 -26.60
N ARG A 140 12.86 1.59 -27.94
CA ARG A 140 13.34 2.65 -28.84
C ARG A 140 12.47 3.91 -28.74
N GLU A 141 11.14 3.76 -28.72
CA GLU A 141 10.23 4.90 -28.56
C GLU A 141 10.45 5.62 -27.23
N VAL A 142 10.60 4.88 -26.12
CA VAL A 142 10.91 5.44 -24.80
C VAL A 142 12.21 6.25 -24.84
N LEU A 143 13.26 5.74 -25.49
CA LEU A 143 14.53 6.45 -25.61
C LEU A 143 14.43 7.73 -26.45
N ASN A 144 13.53 7.77 -27.43
CA ASN A 144 13.32 8.94 -28.30
C ASN A 144 12.46 10.04 -27.65
N HIS A 145 11.67 9.71 -26.62
CA HIS A 145 10.81 10.67 -25.90
C HIS A 145 11.48 11.25 -24.64
N ARG A 146 12.79 11.09 -24.50
CA ARG A 146 13.57 11.62 -23.36
C ARG A 146 14.05 13.05 -23.59
#